data_AF-A0A164HR73-F1
#
_entry.id   AF-A0A164HR73-F1
#
_cell.length_a   1.000
_cell.length_b   1.000
_cell.length_c   1.000
_cell.angle_alpha   90.00
_cell.angle_beta   90.00
_cell.angle_gamma   90.00
#
_symmetry.space_group_name_H-M   'P 1'
#
loop_
_entity.id
_entity.type
_entity.pdbx_description
1 polymer ?
#
loop_
_entity_poly.entity_id
_entity_poly.type
_entity_poly.pdbx_seq_one_letter_code
_entity_poly.pdbx_strand_id
1 'polypeptide(L)'
;KLYEVQKHLALTGHQYNPQSVVISKKFWEKLSAAEKKIVADAATESAKFQREKARALEASITENLKKNGMQVTQLPEAEMAKLRDKMRPVTAKYGVTVGQDL
;
A
#
# COMPACT_ATOMS: atom_id res chain seq x y z
N LYS A 1 12.34 -3.68 13.10
CA LYS A 1 13.09 -4.77 13.78
C LYS A 1 13.38 -5.99 12.89
N LEU A 2 12.97 -6.03 11.62
CA LEU A 2 13.30 -7.17 10.74
C LEU A 2 14.82 -7.41 10.61
N TYR A 3 15.65 -6.38 10.77
CA TYR A 3 17.11 -6.49 10.80
C TYR A 3 17.66 -7.43 11.89
N GLU A 4 16.87 -7.77 12.91
CA GLU A 4 17.29 -8.72 13.96
C GLU A 4 17.26 -10.17 13.46
N VAL A 5 16.47 -10.48 12.42
CA VAL A 5 16.18 -11.86 11.97
C VAL A 5 16.25 -12.05 10.45
N GLN A 6 16.46 -10.99 9.67
CA GLN A 6 16.59 -11.03 8.21
C GLN A 6 17.76 -10.17 7.73
N LYS A 7 18.58 -10.75 6.84
CA LYS A 7 19.77 -10.10 6.29
C LYS A 7 19.50 -9.30 5.01
N HIS A 8 18.51 -9.70 4.22
CA HIS A 8 18.25 -9.14 2.89
C HIS A 8 16.81 -8.63 2.77
N LEU A 9 16.64 -7.52 2.05
CA LEU A 9 15.36 -6.98 1.63
C LEU A 9 15.44 -6.63 0.14
N ALA A 10 14.64 -7.29 -0.69
CA ALA A 10 14.49 -6.92 -2.10
C ALA A 10 13.24 -6.02 -2.27
N LEU A 11 13.45 -4.80 -2.75
CA LEU A 11 12.40 -3.85 -3.07
C LEU A 11 11.73 -4.26 -4.39
N THR A 12 10.70 -5.09 -4.28
CA THR A 12 10.02 -5.71 -5.43
C THR A 12 8.76 -4.97 -5.86
N GLY A 13 8.15 -4.15 -5.00
CA GLY A 13 6.90 -3.44 -5.33
C GLY A 13 5.78 -4.37 -5.80
N HIS A 14 5.76 -5.63 -5.32
CA HIS A 14 4.89 -6.69 -5.84
C HIS A 14 3.43 -6.59 -5.38
N GLN A 15 3.12 -5.66 -4.48
CA GLN A 15 1.78 -5.43 -3.96
C GLN A 15 1.58 -3.94 -3.66
N TYR A 16 0.42 -3.41 -4.06
CA TYR A 16 -0.13 -2.18 -3.52
C TYR A 16 -1.18 -2.51 -2.45
N ASN A 17 -1.05 -1.93 -1.25
CA ASN A 17 -1.95 -2.19 -0.12
C ASN A 17 -2.68 -0.92 0.31
N PRO A 18 -3.73 -0.49 -0.42
CA PRO A 18 -4.52 0.67 -0.04
C PRO A 18 -5.42 0.34 1.16
N GLN A 19 -5.59 1.30 2.06
CA GLN A 19 -6.54 1.18 3.17
C GLN A 19 -7.84 1.92 2.83
N SER A 20 -8.97 1.22 2.92
CA SER A 20 -10.29 1.83 2.81
C SER A 20 -10.73 2.42 4.14
N VAL A 21 -11.19 3.67 4.12
CA VAL A 21 -11.92 4.28 5.23
C VAL A 21 -13.39 3.96 5.04
N VAL A 22 -14.00 3.30 6.02
CA VAL A 22 -15.39 2.85 5.96
C VAL A 22 -16.17 3.41 7.14
N ILE A 23 -17.43 3.74 6.90
CA ILE A 23 -18.36 4.27 7.90
C ILE A 23 -19.69 3.52 7.82
N SER A 24 -20.31 3.27 8.97
CA SER A 24 -21.62 2.62 9.02
C SER A 24 -22.65 3.46 8.27
N LYS A 25 -23.34 2.87 7.28
CA LYS A 25 -24.39 3.54 6.51
C LYS A 25 -25.50 4.09 7.41
N LYS A 26 -25.95 3.31 8.39
CA LYS A 26 -26.99 3.73 9.35
C LYS A 26 -26.57 4.93 10.19
N PHE A 27 -25.29 5.04 10.52
CA PHE A 27 -24.75 6.20 11.22
C PHE A 27 -24.65 7.40 10.28
N TRP A 28 -24.08 7.19 9.10
CA TRP A 28 -23.96 8.23 8.06
C TRP A 28 -25.30 8.88 7.72
N GLU A 29 -26.37 8.08 7.59
CA GLU A 29 -27.71 8.58 7.26
C GLU A 29 -28.30 9.48 8.35
N LYS A 30 -27.89 9.33 9.61
CA LYS A 30 -28.33 10.18 10.73
C LYS A 30 -27.64 11.54 10.78
N LEU A 31 -26.55 11.72 10.05
CA LEU A 31 -25.81 12.98 10.01
C LEU A 31 -26.53 14.01 9.13
N SER A 32 -26.53 15.26 9.59
CA SER A 32 -26.92 16.42 8.79
C SER A 32 -26.00 16.61 7.59
N ALA A 33 -26.43 17.44 6.63
CA ALA A 33 -25.61 17.76 5.46
C ALA A 33 -24.25 18.39 5.84
N ALA A 34 -24.25 19.26 6.87
CA ALA A 34 -23.04 19.90 7.36
C ALA A 34 -22.08 18.88 8.00
N GLU A 35 -22.58 17.97 8.84
CA GLU A 35 -21.76 16.92 9.46
C GLU A 35 -21.20 15.93 8.43
N LYS A 36 -22.01 15.52 7.45
CA LYS A 36 -21.54 14.70 6.33
C LYS A 36 -20.39 15.37 5.60
N LYS A 37 -20.51 16.68 5.34
CA LYS A 37 -19.45 17.44 4.68
C LYS A 37 -18.17 17.44 5.51
N ILE A 38 -18.26 17.73 6.81
CA ILE A 38 -17.11 17.74 7.71
C ILE A 38 -16.38 16.39 7.71
N VAL A 39 -17.12 15.29 7.82
CA VAL A 39 -16.53 13.94 7.83
C VAL A 39 -15.88 13.62 6.48
N ALA A 40 -16.52 13.97 5.35
CA ALA A 40 -15.98 13.72 4.02
C ALA A 40 -14.71 14.55 3.73
N ASP A 41 -14.71 15.82 4.11
CA ASP A 41 -13.55 16.71 3.99
C ASP A 41 -12.39 16.16 4.84
N ALA A 42 -12.65 15.84 6.11
CA ALA A 42 -11.65 15.28 7.02
C ALA A 42 -11.06 13.96 6.51
N ALA A 43 -11.88 13.08 5.93
CA ALA A 43 -11.41 11.82 5.33
C ALA A 43 -10.50 12.08 4.13
N THR A 44 -10.85 13.06 3.28
CA THR A 44 -10.07 13.43 2.09
C THR A 44 -8.72 14.04 2.48
N GLU A 45 -8.72 14.99 3.42
CA GLU A 45 -7.51 15.64 3.93
C GLU A 45 -6.59 14.63 4.62
N SER A 46 -7.16 13.78 5.49
CA SER A 46 -6.41 12.74 6.19
C SER A 46 -5.80 11.73 5.22
N ALA A 47 -6.50 11.36 4.15
CA ALA A 47 -5.97 10.44 3.15
C ALA A 47 -4.75 11.03 2.42
N LYS A 48 -4.77 12.33 2.10
CA LYS A 48 -3.61 13.02 1.51
C LYS A 48 -2.44 13.05 2.50
N PHE A 49 -2.69 13.52 3.72
CA PHE A 49 -1.69 13.60 4.77
C PHE A 49 -1.04 12.24 5.07
N GLN A 50 -1.85 11.19 5.20
CA GLN A 50 -1.38 9.84 5.47
C GLN A 50 -0.45 9.35 4.35
N ARG A 51 -0.78 9.58 3.08
CA ARG A 51 0.08 9.19 1.95
C ARG A 51 1.42 9.91 1.96
N GLU A 52 1.43 11.21 2.27
CA GLU A 52 2.66 11.99 2.38
C GLU A 52 3.55 11.46 3.52
N LYS A 53 2.96 11.22 4.70
CA LYS A 53 3.70 10.65 5.84
C LYS A 53 4.18 9.23 5.59
N ALA A 54 3.38 8.38 4.93
CA ALA A 54 3.78 7.02 4.61
C ALA A 54 5.01 6.99 3.69
N ARG A 55 5.05 7.84 2.66
CA ARG A 55 6.22 7.94 1.76
C ARG A 55 7.48 8.43 2.50
N ALA A 56 7.34 9.43 3.36
CA ALA A 56 8.45 9.92 4.17
C ALA A 56 8.96 8.83 5.14
N LEU A 57 8.05 8.07 5.74
CA LEU A 57 8.36 6.99 6.66
C LEU A 57 9.04 5.81 5.94
N GLU A 58 8.61 5.46 4.72
CA GLU A 58 9.22 4.39 3.92
C GLU A 58 10.70 4.65 3.65
N ALA A 59 11.06 5.89 3.29
CA ALA A 59 12.45 6.30 3.11
C ALA A 59 13.25 6.16 4.41
N SER A 60 12.71 6.69 5.52
CA SER A 60 13.35 6.62 6.84
C SER A 60 13.52 5.18 7.34
N ILE A 61 12.52 4.32 7.18
CA ILE A 61 12.57 2.91 7.56
C ILE A 61 13.64 2.20 6.74
N THR A 62 13.66 2.39 5.42
CA THR A 62 14.64 1.74 4.54
C THR A 62 16.07 2.11 4.91
N GLU A 63 16.33 3.38 5.21
CA GLU A 63 17.62 3.84 5.71
C GLU A 63 17.98 3.23 7.06
N ASN A 64 17.02 3.17 7.99
CA ASN A 64 17.21 2.53 9.29
C ASN A 64 17.55 1.04 9.15
N LEU A 65 16.89 0.30 8.26
CA LEU A 65 17.20 -1.11 7.99
C LEU A 65 18.63 -1.27 7.47
N LYS A 66 19.08 -0.41 6.54
CA LYS A 66 20.46 -0.41 6.04
C LYS A 66 21.48 -0.12 7.16
N LYS A 67 21.22 0.91 7.98
CA LYS A 67 22.08 1.27 9.12
C LYS A 67 22.25 0.14 10.14
N ASN A 68 21.23 -0.70 10.28
CA ASN A 68 21.25 -1.87 11.16
C ASN A 68 21.71 -3.15 10.43
N GLY A 69 22.40 -3.02 9.28
CA GLY A 69 23.13 -4.13 8.65
C GLY A 69 22.34 -4.95 7.63
N MET A 70 21.10 -4.59 7.29
CA MET A 70 20.39 -5.25 6.20
C MET A 70 20.90 -4.79 4.83
N GLN A 71 21.05 -5.74 3.91
CA GLN A 71 21.25 -5.43 2.50
C GLN A 71 19.90 -5.17 1.83
N VAL A 72 19.64 -3.91 1.47
CA VAL A 72 18.45 -3.53 0.70
C VAL A 72 18.81 -3.41 -0.78
N THR A 73 18.15 -4.16 -1.65
CA THR A 73 18.43 -4.23 -3.09
C THR A 73 17.20 -3.87 -3.93
N GLN A 74 17.45 -3.29 -5.10
CA GLN A 74 16.48 -3.17 -6.19
C GLN A 74 16.84 -4.20 -7.25
N LEU A 75 15.88 -4.98 -7.73
CA LEU A 75 16.13 -5.94 -8.79
C LEU A 75 16.18 -5.25 -10.16
N PRO A 76 17.04 -5.71 -11.09
CA PRO A 76 16.99 -5.28 -12.49
C PRO A 76 15.63 -5.57 -13.11
N GLU A 77 15.24 -4.77 -14.10
CA GLU A 77 13.92 -4.91 -14.75
C GLU A 77 13.69 -6.30 -15.37
N ALA A 78 14.75 -6.94 -15.89
CA ALA A 78 14.67 -8.29 -16.43
C ALA A 78 14.29 -9.35 -15.36
N GLU A 79 14.76 -9.19 -14.12
CA GLU A 79 14.36 -10.06 -13.02
C GLU A 79 12.94 -9.73 -12.55
N MET A 80 12.59 -8.44 -12.48
CA MET A 80 11.22 -8.01 -12.20
C MET A 80 10.21 -8.57 -13.20
N ALA A 81 10.55 -8.62 -14.49
CA ALA A 81 9.72 -9.23 -15.52
C ALA A 81 9.44 -10.71 -15.24
N LYS A 82 10.44 -11.49 -14.81
CA LYS A 82 10.25 -12.90 -14.41
C LYS A 82 9.29 -13.04 -13.24
N LEU A 83 9.37 -12.15 -12.23
CA LEU A 83 8.42 -12.15 -11.12
C LEU A 83 6.99 -11.89 -11.62
N ARG A 84 6.81 -10.88 -12.49
CA ARG A 84 5.48 -10.56 -13.07
C ARG A 84 4.93 -11.73 -13.88
N ASP A 85 5.75 -12.37 -14.71
CA ASP A 85 5.33 -13.53 -15.52
C ASP A 85 4.91 -14.72 -14.66
N LYS A 86 5.64 -15.00 -13.56
CA LYS A 86 5.27 -16.05 -12.60
C LYS A 86 3.96 -15.76 -11.88
N MET A 87 3.58 -14.50 -11.71
CA MET A 87 2.31 -14.10 -11.10
C MET A 87 1.12 -14.14 -12.06
N ARG A 88 1.33 -14.19 -13.39
CA ARG A 88 0.26 -14.18 -14.40
C ARG A 88 -0.86 -15.23 -14.18
N PRO A 89 -0.58 -16.48 -13.79
CA PRO A 89 -1.63 -17.45 -13.55
C PRO A 89 -2.57 -17.05 -12.41
N VAL A 90 -2.03 -16.41 -11.36
CA VAL A 90 -2.80 -15.91 -10.22
C VAL A 90 -3.65 -14.72 -10.65
N THR A 91 -3.06 -13.74 -11.35
CA THR A 91 -3.81 -12.57 -11.81
C THR A 91 -4.89 -12.95 -12.82
N ALA A 92 -4.65 -13.92 -13.70
CA ALA A 92 -5.66 -14.42 -14.64
C ALA A 92 -6.81 -15.13 -13.92
N LYS A 93 -6.50 -15.99 -12.92
CA LYS A 93 -7.52 -16.71 -12.16
C LYS A 93 -8.45 -15.77 -11.40
N TYR A 94 -7.89 -14.75 -10.73
CA TYR A 94 -8.68 -13.86 -9.87
C TYR A 94 -9.21 -12.63 -10.61
N GLY A 95 -8.60 -12.23 -11.73
CA GLY A 95 -9.03 -11.11 -12.58
C GLY A 95 -10.49 -11.23 -13.02
N VAL A 96 -10.91 -12.44 -13.40
CA VAL A 96 -12.30 -12.75 -13.79
C VAL A 96 -13.30 -12.37 -12.69
N THR A 97 -12.95 -12.59 -11.42
CA THR A 97 -13.86 -12.34 -10.28
C THR A 97 -13.85 -10.88 -9.83
N VAL A 98 -12.74 -10.15 -10.02
CA VAL A 98 -12.57 -8.78 -9.48
C VAL A 98 -12.90 -7.68 -10.48
N GLY A 99 -13.30 -8.03 -11.70
CA GLY A 99 -13.62 -7.09 -12.78
C GLY A 99 -12.48 -7.00 -13.78
N GLN A 100 -12.39 -8.01 -14.65
CA GLN A 100 -11.36 -8.12 -15.70
C GLN A 100 -11.35 -6.93 -16.69
N ASP A 101 -12.44 -6.16 -16.70
CA ASP A 101 -12.66 -5.01 -17.57
C ASP A 101 -12.52 -3.64 -16.86
N LEU A 102 -12.16 -3.63 -15.56
CA LEU A 102 -11.83 -2.42 -14.78
C LEU A 102 -10.35 -2.07 -14.89
#